data_AF-A0A0Z8N8P0-F1
#
_entry.id   AF-A0A0Z8N8P0-F1
#
_cell.length_a   1.000
_cell.length_b   1.000
_cell.length_c   1.000
_cell.angle_alpha   90.00
_cell.angle_beta   90.00
_cell.angle_gamma   90.00
#
_symmetry.space_group_name_H-M   'P 1'
#
loop_
_entity.id
_entity.type
_entity.pdbx_description
1 polymer ?
#
loop_
_entity_poly.entity_id
_entity_poly.type
_entity_poly.pdbx_seq_one_letter_code
_entity_poly.pdbx_strand_id
1 'polypeptide(L)'
;MGGGNFSDIPSDGPYTYSQRAIPYVENPNAYHKGTFNRQTYFDKIDAIANQDRDALNNILKQEGITPVSQDKFAEYLAKYNKYNAEKTSALGLSIEDIKYGVHGKAAAWGDMSGGAEQIVTPFGGSDMLKLGMMEEN
;
A
#
# COMPACT_ATOMS: atom_id res chain seq x y z
N MET A 1 1.57 -11.56 0.80
CA MET A 1 1.46 -10.25 0.12
C MET A 1 2.52 -9.23 0.59
N GLY A 2 3.78 -9.33 0.13
CA GLY A 2 4.87 -8.48 0.67
C GLY A 2 5.14 -7.14 -0.03
N GLY A 3 4.60 -6.93 -1.23
CA GLY A 3 4.82 -5.70 -2.02
C GLY A 3 4.01 -4.51 -1.54
N GLY A 4 4.48 -3.30 -1.84
CA GLY A 4 3.77 -2.02 -1.63
C GLY A 4 3.20 -1.40 -2.90
N ASN A 5 3.18 -2.14 -4.01
CA ASN A 5 2.52 -1.77 -5.27
C ASN A 5 1.40 -2.77 -5.54
N PHE A 6 0.21 -2.24 -5.82
CA PHE A 6 -1.02 -3.00 -6.04
C PHE A 6 -1.64 -2.55 -7.36
N SER A 7 -2.52 -3.37 -7.90
CA SER A 7 -3.45 -2.95 -8.95
C SER A 7 -4.87 -3.21 -8.47
N ASP A 8 -5.83 -2.49 -9.04
CA ASP A 8 -7.21 -2.96 -8.98
C ASP A 8 -7.35 -4.28 -9.76
N ILE A 9 -8.53 -4.88 -9.64
CA ILE A 9 -8.93 -6.05 -10.41
C ILE A 9 -10.10 -5.58 -11.30
N PRO A 10 -9.85 -5.34 -12.60
CA PRO A 10 -10.88 -5.01 -13.56
C PRO A 10 -12.02 -6.04 -13.62
N SER A 11 -13.20 -5.61 -14.09
CA SER A 11 -14.39 -6.48 -14.19
C SER A 11 -14.22 -7.66 -15.15
N ASP A 12 -13.36 -7.51 -16.15
CA ASP A 12 -12.99 -8.53 -17.14
C ASP A 12 -11.86 -9.45 -16.65
N GLY A 13 -11.34 -9.23 -15.45
CA GLY A 13 -10.34 -10.07 -14.80
C GLY A 13 -9.05 -9.32 -14.46
N PRO A 14 -8.08 -10.01 -13.83
CA PRO A 14 -6.81 -9.42 -13.46
C PRO A 14 -6.01 -8.98 -14.70
N TYR A 15 -5.29 -7.85 -14.60
CA TYR A 15 -4.39 -7.41 -15.66
C TYR A 15 -3.40 -8.51 -16.05
N THR A 16 -3.12 -8.63 -17.35
CA THR A 16 -2.07 -9.50 -17.88
C THR A 16 -0.68 -9.03 -17.44
N TYR A 17 0.32 -9.91 -17.50
CA TYR A 17 1.72 -9.54 -17.22
C TYR A 17 2.22 -8.40 -18.13
N SER A 18 1.80 -8.41 -19.41
CA SER A 18 2.13 -7.38 -20.39
C SER A 18 1.54 -6.03 -19.98
N GLN A 19 0.29 -6.02 -19.50
CA GLN A 19 -0.33 -4.80 -18.98
C GLN A 19 0.32 -4.29 -17.69
N ARG A 20 0.85 -5.19 -16.86
CA ARG A 20 1.61 -4.83 -15.64
C ARG A 20 3.06 -4.45 -15.90
N ALA A 21 3.56 -4.62 -17.13
CA ALA A 21 4.96 -4.44 -17.52
C ALA A 21 5.96 -5.23 -16.65
N ILE A 22 5.62 -6.47 -16.30
CA ILE A 22 6.47 -7.37 -15.52
C ILE A 22 7.11 -8.40 -16.46
N PRO A 23 8.44 -8.40 -16.67
CA PRO A 23 9.12 -9.18 -17.71
C PRO A 23 9.35 -10.65 -17.30
N TYR A 24 8.97 -11.03 -16.08
CA TYR A 24 9.25 -12.35 -15.52
C TYR A 24 8.14 -13.35 -15.82
N VAL A 25 8.49 -14.64 -15.82
CA VAL A 25 7.53 -15.74 -15.94
C VAL A 25 6.49 -15.66 -14.82
N GLU A 26 5.22 -15.83 -15.17
CA GLU A 26 4.13 -15.78 -14.21
C GLU A 26 4.26 -16.90 -13.17
N ASN A 27 4.11 -16.54 -11.89
CA ASN A 27 3.91 -17.48 -10.81
C ASN A 27 2.49 -17.27 -10.25
N PRO A 28 1.50 -18.07 -10.68
CA PRO A 28 0.13 -17.95 -10.21
C PRO A 28 0.00 -18.10 -8.70
N ASN A 29 0.90 -18.87 -8.05
CA ASN A 29 0.90 -19.06 -6.60
C ASN A 29 1.33 -17.81 -5.82
N ALA A 30 1.95 -16.83 -6.48
CA ALA A 30 2.32 -15.54 -5.90
C ALA A 30 1.25 -14.45 -6.12
N TYR A 31 0.14 -14.79 -6.79
CA TYR A 31 -0.97 -13.88 -6.95
C TYR A 31 -1.77 -13.78 -5.65
N HIS A 32 -1.80 -12.59 -5.08
CA HIS A 32 -2.60 -12.27 -3.91
C HIS A 32 -3.61 -11.19 -4.27
N LYS A 33 -4.81 -11.29 -3.71
CA LYS A 33 -5.86 -10.28 -3.84
C LYS A 33 -6.41 -9.96 -2.46
N GLY A 34 -6.96 -8.76 -2.32
CA GLY A 34 -7.53 -8.33 -1.06
C GLY A 34 -8.44 -7.12 -1.25
N THR A 35 -9.22 -6.83 -0.22
CA THR A 35 -10.12 -5.68 -0.17
C THR A 35 -9.49 -4.61 0.71
N PHE A 36 -9.31 -3.40 0.18
CA PHE A 36 -8.87 -2.25 0.98
C PHE A 36 -9.98 -1.81 1.93
N ASN A 37 -9.67 -1.72 3.22
CA ASN A 37 -10.55 -1.11 4.20
C ASN A 37 -10.42 0.42 4.12
N ARG A 38 -11.24 1.04 3.28
CA ARG A 38 -11.24 2.50 3.10
C ARG A 38 -11.79 3.27 4.29
N GLN A 39 -12.48 2.61 5.22
CA GLN A 39 -13.18 3.26 6.32
C GLN A 39 -12.20 3.88 7.33
N THR A 40 -11.09 3.21 7.61
CA THR A 40 -10.11 3.64 8.63
C THR A 40 -8.69 3.75 8.08
N TYR A 41 -8.49 3.51 6.77
CA TYR A 41 -7.18 3.64 6.12
C TYR A 41 -6.56 5.02 6.36
N PHE A 42 -7.30 6.08 6.05
CA PHE A 42 -6.81 7.45 6.18
C PHE A 42 -6.50 7.80 7.64
N ASP A 43 -7.39 7.47 8.57
CA ASP A 43 -7.20 7.74 10.00
C ASP A 43 -5.96 7.04 10.59
N LYS A 44 -5.67 5.82 10.14
CA LYS A 44 -4.48 5.07 10.55
C LYS A 44 -3.19 5.68 9.98
N ILE A 45 -3.22 6.12 8.71
CA ILE A 45 -2.10 6.86 8.12
C ILE A 45 -1.88 8.18 8.87
N ASP A 46 -2.95 8.90 9.21
CA ASP A 46 -2.88 10.14 9.97
C ASP A 46 -2.28 9.95 11.36
N ALA A 47 -2.72 8.94 12.09
CA ALA A 47 -2.16 8.60 13.39
C ALA A 47 -0.65 8.34 13.31
N ILE A 48 -0.19 7.63 12.27
CA ILE A 48 1.25 7.37 12.07
C ILE A 48 1.99 8.64 11.67
N ALA A 49 1.45 9.42 10.73
CA ALA A 49 2.05 10.67 10.27
C ALA A 49 2.19 11.70 11.40
N ASN A 50 1.20 11.76 12.29
CA ASN A 50 1.18 12.62 13.48
C ASN A 50 1.97 12.06 14.66
N GLN A 51 2.60 10.88 14.50
CA GLN A 51 3.33 10.17 15.57
C GLN A 51 2.45 9.86 16.79
N ASP A 52 1.14 9.70 16.58
CA ASP A 52 0.14 9.43 17.60
C ASP A 52 -0.19 7.94 17.67
N ARG A 53 0.61 7.22 18.45
CA ARG A 53 0.41 5.78 18.70
C ARG A 53 -0.92 5.50 19.40
N ASP A 54 -1.38 6.39 20.26
CA ASP A 54 -2.59 6.15 21.05
C ASP A 54 -3.84 6.30 20.17
N ALA A 55 -3.86 7.26 19.25
CA ALA A 55 -4.88 7.33 18.20
C ALA A 55 -4.91 6.07 17.33
N LEU A 56 -3.74 5.61 16.85
CA LEU A 56 -3.65 4.37 16.08
C LEU A 56 -4.22 3.18 16.88
N ASN A 57 -3.77 3.01 18.12
CA ASN A 57 -4.18 1.91 18.98
C ASN A 57 -5.67 1.96 19.34
N ASN A 58 -6.28 3.14 19.42
CA ASN A 58 -7.72 3.27 19.64
C ASN A 58 -8.52 2.77 18.44
N ILE A 59 -8.09 3.10 17.21
CA ILE A 59 -8.70 2.57 15.98
C ILE A 59 -8.56 1.05 15.93
N LEU A 60 -7.36 0.52 16.17
CA LEU A 60 -7.12 -0.92 16.16
C LEU A 60 -8.01 -1.67 17.17
N LYS A 61 -8.17 -1.15 18.39
CA LYS A 61 -9.06 -1.75 19.41
C LYS A 61 -10.51 -1.78 18.96
N GLN A 62 -11.01 -0.70 18.34
CA GLN A 62 -12.39 -0.63 17.85
C GLN A 62 -12.66 -1.67 16.76
N GLU A 63 -11.62 -2.04 16.00
CA GLU A 63 -11.68 -3.09 14.97
C GLU A 63 -11.36 -4.49 15.50
N GLY A 64 -11.13 -4.65 16.81
CA GLY A 64 -10.75 -5.94 17.39
C GLY A 64 -9.31 -6.38 17.07
N ILE A 65 -8.47 -5.47 16.58
CA ILE A 65 -7.06 -5.71 16.26
C ILE A 65 -6.18 -5.37 17.47
N THR A 66 -5.14 -6.19 17.69
CA THR A 66 -4.22 -5.99 18.81
C THR A 66 -3.46 -4.66 18.68
N PRO A 67 -3.46 -3.82 19.73
CA PRO A 67 -2.64 -2.60 19.77
C PRO A 67 -1.16 -2.87 19.50
N VAL A 68 -0.49 -1.92 18.87
CA VAL A 68 0.94 -2.00 18.59
C VAL A 68 1.75 -1.50 19.80
N SER A 69 2.91 -2.13 20.01
CA SER A 69 3.91 -1.66 20.98
C SER A 69 4.60 -0.38 20.49
N GLN A 70 5.36 0.29 21.37
CA GLN A 70 6.16 1.44 20.99
C GLN A 70 7.18 1.10 19.89
N ASP A 71 7.89 -0.01 20.03
CA ASP A 71 8.90 -0.45 19.05
C ASP A 71 8.24 -0.72 17.70
N LYS A 72 7.08 -1.40 17.71
CA LYS A 72 6.36 -1.70 16.49
C LYS A 72 5.81 -0.44 15.80
N PHE A 73 5.35 0.53 16.59
CA PHE A 73 4.94 1.83 16.07
C PHE A 73 6.13 2.58 15.44
N ALA A 74 7.29 2.56 16.08
CA ALA A 74 8.51 3.17 15.53
C ALA A 74 8.92 2.54 14.18
N GLU A 75 8.75 1.22 14.01
CA GLU A 75 8.94 0.56 12.72
C GLU A 75 7.98 1.07 11.64
N TYR A 76 6.70 1.24 11.97
CA TYR A 76 5.71 1.77 11.02
C TYR A 76 6.00 3.23 10.64
N LEU A 77 6.37 4.06 11.62
CA LEU A 77 6.78 5.43 11.38
C LEU A 77 8.03 5.50 10.48
N ALA A 78 9.03 4.64 10.71
CA ALA A 78 10.22 4.58 9.87
C ALA A 78 9.89 4.20 8.42
N LYS A 79 8.98 3.24 8.21
CA LYS A 79 8.49 2.86 6.86
C LYS A 79 7.75 4.00 6.18
N TYR A 80 6.85 4.67 6.89
CA TYR A 80 6.12 5.83 6.39
C TYR A 80 7.05 6.97 5.97
N ASN A 81 8.03 7.32 6.82
CA ASN A 81 9.02 8.35 6.52
C ASN A 81 9.91 7.98 5.33
N LYS A 82 10.29 6.70 5.22
CA LYS A 82 11.03 6.20 4.05
C LYS A 82 10.22 6.34 2.77
N TYR A 83 8.95 5.93 2.77
CA TYR A 83 8.06 6.12 1.63
C TYR A 83 8.00 7.60 1.21
N ASN A 84 7.80 8.52 2.16
CA ASN A 84 7.73 9.95 1.86
C ASN A 84 9.03 10.48 1.26
N ALA A 85 10.19 10.13 1.84
CA ALA A 85 11.48 10.55 1.31
C ALA A 85 11.71 10.05 -0.13
N GLU A 86 11.40 8.78 -0.40
CA GLU A 86 11.57 8.19 -1.73
C GLU A 86 10.60 8.82 -2.76
N LYS A 87 9.34 9.03 -2.41
CA LYS A 87 8.32 9.51 -3.34
C LYS A 87 8.36 11.00 -3.58
N THR A 88 8.61 11.82 -2.56
CA THR A 88 8.82 13.26 -2.78
C THR A 88 10.03 13.49 -3.68
N SER A 89 11.13 12.77 -3.48
CA SER A 89 12.32 12.86 -4.33
C SER A 89 12.07 12.37 -5.76
N ALA A 90 11.32 11.28 -5.95
CA ALA A 90 11.07 10.70 -7.26
C ALA A 90 10.02 11.47 -8.09
N LEU A 91 9.01 12.05 -7.44
CA LEU A 91 7.85 12.66 -8.09
C LEU A 91 7.87 14.19 -8.07
N GLY A 92 8.71 14.82 -7.25
CA GLY A 92 8.71 16.27 -7.05
C GLY A 92 7.45 16.80 -6.38
N LEU A 93 6.70 15.93 -5.68
CA LEU A 93 5.47 16.26 -4.97
C LEU A 93 5.73 16.53 -3.48
N SER A 94 4.81 17.26 -2.84
CA SER A 94 4.88 17.47 -1.39
C SER A 94 4.44 16.23 -0.61
N ILE A 95 4.75 16.19 0.70
CA ILE A 95 4.27 15.11 1.58
C ILE A 95 2.74 15.05 1.59
N GLU A 96 2.06 16.19 1.61
CA GLU A 96 0.59 16.25 1.62
C GLU A 96 -0.03 15.61 0.38
N ASP A 97 0.61 15.76 -0.78
CA ASP A 97 0.12 15.19 -2.05
C ASP A 97 0.25 13.66 -2.10
N ILE A 98 1.22 13.09 -1.38
CA ILE A 98 1.54 11.65 -1.45
C ILE A 98 1.15 10.87 -0.19
N LYS A 99 0.68 11.59 0.84
CA LYS A 99 0.46 11.12 2.22
C LYS A 99 -0.23 9.76 2.29
N TYR A 100 -1.27 9.57 1.48
CA TYR A 100 -2.12 8.39 1.50
C TYR A 100 -1.77 7.33 0.46
N GLY A 101 -0.69 7.53 -0.29
CA GLY A 101 -0.39 6.73 -1.47
C GLY A 101 -0.49 7.57 -2.75
N VAL A 102 0.08 7.02 -3.82
CA VAL A 102 -0.01 7.58 -5.17
C VAL A 102 -0.55 6.52 -6.11
N HIS A 103 -1.23 6.94 -7.17
CA HIS A 103 -1.68 6.03 -8.21
C HIS A 103 -1.31 6.54 -9.61
N GLY A 104 -1.25 5.63 -10.57
CA GLY A 104 -0.92 5.93 -11.95
C GLY A 104 -0.99 4.69 -12.84
N LYS A 105 -0.62 4.85 -14.10
CA LYS A 105 -0.58 3.73 -15.05
C LYS A 105 0.83 3.18 -15.19
N ALA A 106 0.95 1.85 -15.24
CA ALA A 106 2.20 1.19 -15.60
C ALA A 106 2.63 1.67 -17.00
N ALA A 107 3.85 2.16 -17.12
CA ALA A 107 4.43 2.49 -18.42
C ALA A 107 4.70 1.22 -19.23
N ALA A 108 4.65 1.33 -20.56
CA ALA A 108 5.13 0.28 -21.44
C ALA A 108 6.63 0.02 -21.21
N TRP A 109 7.06 -1.24 -21.34
CA TRP A 109 8.47 -1.60 -21.18
C TRP A 109 8.86 -2.77 -22.07
N GLY A 110 9.80 -2.56 -23.00
CA GLY A 110 10.12 -3.53 -24.04
C GLY A 110 8.89 -3.84 -24.89
N ASP A 111 8.60 -5.13 -25.09
CA ASP A 111 7.43 -5.61 -25.84
C ASP A 111 6.13 -5.63 -24.99
N MET A 112 6.19 -5.14 -23.75
CA MET A 112 5.04 -5.13 -22.83
C MET A 112 4.25 -3.83 -22.96
N SER A 113 2.92 -3.96 -23.04
CA SER A 113 2.03 -2.83 -23.34
C SER A 113 1.93 -1.80 -22.21
N GLY A 114 2.13 -2.23 -20.96
CA GLY A 114 1.76 -1.41 -19.80
C GLY A 114 0.24 -1.14 -19.74
N GLY A 115 -0.15 -0.13 -18.97
CA GLY A 115 -1.53 0.36 -18.86
C GLY A 115 -2.33 -0.18 -17.67
N ALA A 116 -1.80 -1.14 -16.91
CA ALA A 116 -2.39 -1.53 -15.62
C ALA A 116 -2.37 -0.36 -14.64
N GLU A 117 -3.41 -0.23 -13.80
CA GLU A 117 -3.32 0.65 -12.63
C GLU A 117 -2.19 0.18 -11.71
N GLN A 118 -1.49 1.16 -11.14
CA GLN A 118 -0.50 1.01 -10.11
C GLN A 118 -0.90 1.90 -8.96
N ILE A 119 -1.06 1.29 -7.78
CA ILE A 119 -1.37 1.96 -6.52
C ILE A 119 -0.19 1.68 -5.61
N VAL A 120 0.55 2.73 -5.26
CA VAL A 120 1.69 2.63 -4.35
C VAL A 120 1.32 3.26 -3.02
N THR A 121 1.33 2.46 -1.97
CA THR A 121 0.94 2.87 -0.62
C THR A 121 2.18 3.06 0.28
N PRO A 122 2.04 3.76 1.43
CA PRO A 122 3.13 3.85 2.40
C PRO A 122 3.53 2.52 3.05
N PHE A 123 2.66 1.51 2.98
CA PHE A 123 2.83 0.21 3.62
C PHE A 123 2.65 -0.95 2.65
N GLY A 124 3.47 -1.98 2.77
CA GLY A 124 3.29 -3.22 2.01
C GLY A 124 2.10 -4.04 2.50
N GLY A 125 1.62 -4.98 1.69
CA GLY A 125 0.41 -5.76 1.98
C GLY A 125 0.44 -6.46 3.35
N SER A 126 1.58 -7.03 3.75
CA SER A 126 1.75 -7.66 5.06
C SER A 126 1.56 -6.71 6.24
N ASP A 127 1.97 -5.44 6.09
CA ASP A 127 1.74 -4.42 7.12
C ASP A 127 0.29 -3.96 7.10
N MET A 128 -0.29 -3.79 5.92
CA MET A 128 -1.69 -3.40 5.74
C MET A 128 -2.66 -4.44 6.31
N LEU A 129 -2.38 -5.74 6.15
CA LEU A 129 -3.14 -6.83 6.76
C LEU A 129 -3.06 -6.76 8.30
N LYS A 130 -1.87 -6.53 8.86
CA LYS A 130 -1.68 -6.43 10.33
C LYS A 130 -2.37 -5.21 10.93
N LEU A 131 -2.47 -4.13 10.18
CA LEU A 131 -3.13 -2.89 10.59
C LEU A 131 -4.62 -2.84 10.21
N GLY A 132 -5.18 -3.92 9.64
CA GLY A 132 -6.58 -3.95 9.19
C GLY A 132 -6.90 -2.91 8.11
N MET A 133 -5.90 -2.47 7.36
CA MET A 133 -6.06 -1.59 6.19
C MET A 133 -6.45 -2.38 4.94
N MET A 134 -6.27 -3.71 4.99
CA MET A 134 -6.62 -4.64 3.94
C MET A 134 -7.06 -5.97 4.56
N GLU A 135 -7.93 -6.68 3.87
CA GLU A 135 -8.28 -8.08 4.13
C GLU A 135 -7.91 -8.93 2.90
N GLU A 136 -7.29 -10.10 3.10
CA GLU A 136 -6.91 -11.00 2.01
C GLU A 136 -8.11 -11.89 1.62
N ASN A 137 -8.33 -12.09 0.31
CA ASN A 137 -9.46 -12.84 -0.27
C ASN A 137 -9.03 -14.10 -1.03
#